data_AF-A0A0D0ADK4-F1
#
_entry.id   AF-A0A0D0ADK4-F1
#
_cell.length_a   1.000
_cell.length_b   1.000
_cell.length_c   1.000
_cell.angle_alpha   90.00
_cell.angle_beta   90.00
_cell.angle_gamma   90.00
#
_symmetry.space_group_name_H-M   'P 1'
#
loop_
_entity.id
_entity.type
_entity.pdbx_description
1 polymer ?
#
loop_
_entity_poly.entity_id
_entity_poly.type
_entity_poly.pdbx_seq_one_letter_code
_entity_poly.pdbx_strand_id
1 'polypeptide(L)'
;MVLQLWWMNKGFDKARLERRLKSLFPEARAQAVVALGADVEWKRARTVAAALKIDAIVQHKKFIDLILESEAGAHVNAISEPPEISVEVMANCTAVELDDREDCSVAAHQPELESFTIADKELDHAESLRLQLMDSDANAMSSDEDTLDGNSFGSMRGTSRNSTESDD
;
A
#
# COMPACT_ATOMS: atom_id res chain seq x y z
N MET A 1 -5.70 -5.96 -20.42
CA MET A 1 -4.77 -5.23 -19.52
C MET A 1 -4.71 -3.71 -19.74
N VAL A 2 -5.46 -3.09 -20.67
CA VAL A 2 -5.40 -1.62 -20.90
C VAL A 2 -6.28 -0.81 -19.92
N LEU A 3 -7.21 -1.44 -19.21
CA LEU A 3 -8.15 -0.75 -18.32
C LEU A 3 -7.56 -0.33 -16.96
N GLN A 4 -6.38 -0.83 -16.56
CA GLN A 4 -5.78 -0.48 -15.26
C GLN A 4 -5.07 0.89 -15.27
N LEU A 5 -4.52 1.35 -16.40
CA LEU A 5 -3.78 2.62 -16.44
C LEU A 5 -4.65 3.88 -16.36
N TRP A 6 -5.97 3.79 -16.59
CA TRP A 6 -6.84 4.99 -16.62
C TRP A 6 -7.34 5.43 -15.24
N TRP A 7 -6.99 4.69 -14.17
CA TRP A 7 -7.49 4.96 -12.82
C TRP A 7 -6.66 5.97 -12.02
N MET A 8 -5.40 6.21 -12.38
CA MET A 8 -4.42 6.68 -11.40
C MET A 8 -4.12 8.19 -11.36
N ASN A 9 -4.78 9.05 -12.16
CA ASN A 9 -4.34 10.44 -12.29
C ASN A 9 -5.40 11.53 -12.05
N LYS A 10 -6.49 11.20 -11.35
CA LYS A 10 -7.45 12.20 -10.86
C LYS A 10 -7.74 11.89 -9.39
N GLY A 11 -7.57 12.88 -8.52
CA GLY A 11 -7.67 12.72 -7.07
C GLY A 11 -8.90 11.95 -6.59
N PHE A 12 -8.79 11.38 -5.39
CA PHE A 12 -9.80 10.52 -4.79
C PHE A 12 -11.20 11.14 -4.84
N ASP A 13 -12.08 10.56 -5.65
CA ASP A 13 -13.49 10.90 -5.73
C ASP A 13 -14.31 9.76 -5.11
N LYS A 14 -14.57 9.91 -3.81
CA LYS A 14 -15.36 8.98 -3.00
C LYS A 14 -16.68 8.61 -3.68
N ALA A 15 -17.42 9.60 -4.18
CA ALA A 15 -18.74 9.38 -4.80
C ALA A 15 -18.64 8.57 -6.10
N ARG A 16 -17.57 8.78 -6.87
CA ARG A 16 -17.29 7.99 -8.07
C ARG A 16 -16.90 6.55 -7.73
N LEU A 17 -16.07 6.34 -6.71
CA LEU A 17 -15.70 5.00 -6.24
C LEU A 17 -16.94 4.23 -5.76
N GLU A 18 -17.80 4.87 -4.96
CA GLU A 18 -19.05 4.27 -4.49
C GLU A 18 -19.96 3.84 -5.64
N ARG A 19 -20.21 4.76 -6.59
CA ARG A 19 -21.07 4.47 -7.74
C ARG A 19 -20.55 3.28 -8.54
N ARG A 20 -19.23 3.19 -8.72
CA ARG A 20 -18.58 2.09 -9.43
C ARG A 20 -18.74 0.77 -8.68
N LEU A 21 -18.40 0.72 -7.40
CA LEU A 21 -18.49 -0.51 -6.60
C LEU A 21 -19.94 -1.00 -6.44
N LYS A 22 -20.92 -0.09 -6.32
CA LYS A 22 -22.35 -0.43 -6.28
C LYS A 22 -22.86 -1.02 -7.59
N SER A 23 -22.31 -0.59 -8.73
CA SER A 23 -22.70 -1.10 -10.06
C SER A 23 -22.14 -2.49 -10.39
N LEU A 24 -21.18 -2.99 -9.62
CA LEU A 24 -20.58 -4.31 -9.82
C LEU A 24 -21.37 -5.39 -9.08
N PHE A 25 -21.42 -6.58 -9.69
CA PHE A 25 -21.89 -7.79 -9.02
C PHE A 25 -20.93 -8.19 -7.88
N PRO A 26 -21.40 -8.97 -6.87
CA PRO A 26 -20.64 -9.18 -5.62
C PRO A 26 -19.22 -9.72 -5.81
N GLU A 27 -19.03 -10.70 -6.69
CA GLU A 27 -17.70 -11.28 -6.95
C GLU A 27 -16.75 -10.28 -7.61
N ALA A 28 -17.20 -9.51 -8.61
CA ALA A 28 -16.40 -8.45 -9.21
C ALA A 28 -16.06 -7.34 -8.21
N ARG A 29 -16.96 -7.05 -7.26
CA ARG A 29 -16.69 -6.09 -6.18
C ARG A 29 -15.59 -6.59 -5.25
N ALA A 30 -15.62 -7.85 -4.85
CA ALA A 30 -14.57 -8.46 -4.04
C ALA A 30 -13.21 -8.41 -4.75
N GLN A 31 -13.17 -8.77 -6.04
CA GLN A 31 -11.96 -8.68 -6.86
C GLN A 31 -11.45 -7.24 -7.00
N ALA A 32 -12.34 -6.25 -7.13
CA ALA A 32 -11.96 -4.85 -7.20
C ALA A 32 -11.30 -4.36 -5.90
N VAL A 33 -11.81 -4.75 -4.73
CA VAL A 33 -11.20 -4.41 -3.42
C VAL A 33 -9.82 -5.08 -3.29
N VAL A 34 -9.68 -6.34 -3.69
CA VAL A 34 -8.37 -7.04 -3.68
C VAL A 34 -7.37 -6.31 -4.59
N ALA A 35 -7.80 -5.88 -5.78
CA ALA A 35 -6.94 -5.15 -6.70
C ALA A 35 -6.51 -3.78 -6.14
N LEU A 36 -7.41 -3.07 -5.44
CA LEU A 36 -7.07 -1.84 -4.72
C LEU A 36 -6.04 -2.12 -3.62
N GLY A 37 -6.22 -3.18 -2.84
CA GLY A 37 -5.28 -3.58 -1.80
C GLY A 37 -3.87 -3.87 -2.35
N ALA A 38 -3.79 -4.58 -3.48
CA ALA A 38 -2.52 -4.83 -4.15
C ALA A 38 -1.82 -3.53 -4.63
N ASP A 39 -2.58 -2.53 -5.09
CA ASP A 39 -2.04 -1.22 -5.46
C ASP A 39 -1.51 -0.44 -4.25
N VAL A 40 -2.23 -0.47 -3.13
CA VAL A 40 -1.77 0.15 -1.87
C VAL A 40 -0.47 -0.47 -1.40
N GLU A 41 -0.37 -1.81 -1.37
CA GLU A 41 0.85 -2.51 -0.97
C GLU A 41 2.02 -2.23 -1.92
N TRP A 42 1.78 -2.13 -3.23
CA TRP A 42 2.81 -1.73 -4.18
C TRP A 42 3.31 -0.29 -3.91
N LYS A 43 2.40 0.66 -3.66
CA LYS A 43 2.77 2.04 -3.30
C LYS A 43 3.54 2.08 -1.98
N ARG A 44 3.10 1.32 -0.98
CA ARG A 44 3.78 1.18 0.31
C ARG A 44 5.21 0.69 0.14
N ALA A 45 5.41 -0.37 -0.66
CA ALA A 45 6.74 -0.92 -0.93
C ALA A 45 7.68 0.13 -1.57
N ARG A 46 7.18 0.95 -2.49
CA ARG A 46 7.95 2.06 -3.08
C ARG A 46 8.34 3.11 -2.06
N THR A 47 7.39 3.55 -1.22
CA THR A 47 7.67 4.51 -0.15
C THR A 47 8.71 3.99 0.85
N VAL A 48 8.64 2.70 1.21
CA VAL A 48 9.66 2.07 2.08
C VAL A 48 11.02 2.03 1.40
N ALA A 49 11.09 1.66 0.12
CA ALA A 49 12.34 1.66 -0.63
C ALA A 49 12.97 3.06 -0.73
N ALA A 50 12.15 4.09 -0.93
CA ALA A 50 12.57 5.49 -0.91
C ALA A 50 13.14 5.90 0.45
N ALA A 51 12.45 5.54 1.55
CA ALA A 51 12.93 5.82 2.91
C ALA A 51 14.28 5.15 3.19
N LEU A 52 14.47 3.89 2.76
CA LEU A 52 15.75 3.19 2.90
C LEU A 52 16.87 3.86 2.10
N LYS A 53 16.57 4.41 0.92
CA LYS A 53 17.55 5.15 0.12
C LYS A 53 17.99 6.44 0.82
N ILE A 54 17.06 7.17 1.44
CA ILE A 54 17.35 8.36 2.24
C ILE A 54 18.18 7.98 3.47
N ASP A 55 17.78 6.94 4.21
CA ASP A 55 18.55 6.46 5.37
C ASP A 55 19.98 6.07 4.98
N ALA A 56 20.18 5.38 3.85
CA ALA A 56 21.52 5.05 3.37
C ALA A 56 22.38 6.30 3.09
N ILE A 57 21.80 7.39 2.59
CA ILE A 57 22.51 8.68 2.40
C ILE A 57 22.91 9.25 3.77
N VAL A 58 21.99 9.28 4.73
CA VAL A 58 22.23 9.76 6.09
C VAL A 58 23.32 8.95 6.80
N GLN A 59 23.31 7.62 6.68
CA GLN A 59 24.36 6.77 7.27
C GLN A 59 25.70 6.99 6.58
N HIS A 60 25.72 7.21 5.26
CA HIS A 60 26.94 7.52 4.54
C HIS A 60 27.56 8.85 5.00
N LYS A 61 26.72 9.88 5.20
CA LYS A 61 27.16 11.17 5.78
C LYS A 61 27.84 10.98 7.13
N LYS A 62 27.19 10.29 8.06
CA LYS A 62 27.75 9.99 9.40
C LYS A 62 29.09 9.25 9.32
N PHE A 63 29.23 8.32 8.38
CA PHE A 63 30.48 7.58 8.19
C PHE A 63 31.61 8.49 7.71
N ILE A 64 31.34 9.39 6.76
CA ILE A 64 32.31 10.38 6.29
C ILE A 64 32.71 11.33 7.43
N ASP A 65 31.75 11.84 8.21
CA ASP A 65 32.02 12.70 9.37
C ASP A 65 32.96 12.01 10.38
N LEU A 66 32.69 10.74 10.70
CA LEU A 66 33.52 9.96 11.64
C LEU A 66 34.95 9.71 11.12
N ILE A 67 35.12 9.50 9.80
CA ILE A 67 36.46 9.39 9.20
C ILE A 67 37.21 10.72 9.34
N LEU A 68 36.55 11.83 9.00
CA LEU A 68 37.16 13.16 9.04
C LEU A 68 37.56 13.54 10.48
N GLU A 69 36.72 13.25 11.47
CA GLU A 69 37.04 13.45 12.90
C GLU A 69 38.24 12.60 13.33
N SER A 70 38.30 11.34 12.89
CA SER A 70 39.42 10.43 13.18
C SER A 70 40.73 10.92 12.57
N GLU A 71 40.70 11.35 11.30
CA GLU A 71 41.87 11.89 10.60
C GLU A 71 42.35 13.20 11.24
N ALA A 72 41.43 14.11 11.56
CA ALA A 72 41.75 15.35 12.27
C ALA A 72 42.42 15.05 13.63
N GLY A 73 41.89 14.10 14.40
CA GLY A 73 42.49 13.66 15.67
C GLY A 73 43.89 13.07 15.50
N ALA A 74 44.11 12.27 14.46
CA ALA A 74 45.43 11.73 14.15
C ALA A 74 46.43 12.84 13.74
N HIS A 75 45.99 13.82 12.95
CA HIS A 75 46.81 14.95 12.54
C HIS A 75 47.20 15.86 13.72
N VAL A 76 46.26 16.19 14.61
CA VAL A 76 46.54 16.97 15.84
C VAL A 76 47.57 16.26 16.72
N ASN A 77 47.53 14.94 16.79
CA ASN A 77 48.48 14.16 17.58
C ASN A 77 49.85 13.99 16.90
N ALA A 78 49.93 14.10 15.57
CA ALA A 78 51.13 13.81 14.79
C ALA A 78 51.97 15.04 14.40
N ILE A 79 51.41 16.26 14.41
CA ILE A 79 52.05 17.43 13.79
C ILE A 79 52.11 18.65 14.74
N SER A 80 53.29 19.26 14.83
CA SER A 80 53.57 20.56 15.46
C SER A 80 53.43 21.77 14.50
N GLU A 81 52.80 21.59 13.33
CA GLU A 81 52.64 22.55 12.22
C GLU A 81 51.22 22.43 11.62
N PRO A 82 50.68 23.48 10.98
CA PRO A 82 49.23 23.63 10.79
C PRO A 82 48.72 22.88 9.55
N PRO A 83 47.76 21.95 9.68
CA PRO A 83 47.14 21.22 8.56
C PRO A 83 45.80 21.83 8.09
N GLU A 84 45.58 23.13 8.31
CA GLU A 84 44.24 23.73 8.32
C GLU A 84 43.55 23.75 6.94
N ILE A 85 44.28 23.83 5.84
CA ILE A 85 43.68 24.17 4.53
C ILE A 85 43.22 22.94 3.74
N SER A 86 43.90 21.79 3.84
CA SER A 86 43.60 20.62 2.99
C SER A 86 42.45 19.75 3.51
N VAL A 87 42.29 19.64 4.83
CA VAL A 87 41.21 18.84 5.44
C VAL A 87 39.88 19.58 5.35
N GLU A 88 39.89 20.89 5.58
CA GLU A 88 38.70 21.74 5.54
C GLU A 88 38.06 21.80 4.14
N VAL A 89 38.87 21.84 3.08
CA VAL A 89 38.38 21.87 1.70
C VAL A 89 37.78 20.53 1.26
N MET A 90 38.36 19.39 1.67
CA MET A 90 37.81 18.08 1.35
C MET A 90 36.51 17.81 2.12
N ALA A 91 36.47 18.13 3.42
CA ALA A 91 35.26 17.99 4.24
C ALA A 91 34.08 18.81 3.69
N ASN A 92 34.33 20.07 3.32
CA ASN A 92 33.29 20.98 2.86
C ASN A 92 32.75 20.62 1.46
N CYS A 93 33.57 20.08 0.55
CA CYS A 93 33.07 19.66 -0.77
C CYS A 93 32.13 18.45 -0.67
N THR A 94 32.43 17.46 0.18
CA THR A 94 31.59 16.26 0.31
C THR A 94 30.34 16.43 1.16
N ALA A 95 30.35 17.29 2.19
CA ALA A 95 29.19 17.48 3.05
C ALA A 95 28.03 18.19 2.32
N VAL A 96 28.34 19.24 1.55
CA VAL A 96 27.33 20.01 0.81
C VAL A 96 26.65 19.16 -0.28
N GLU A 97 27.43 18.36 -1.03
CA GLU A 97 26.86 17.47 -2.04
C GLU A 97 25.95 16.38 -1.47
N LEU A 98 26.25 15.90 -0.25
CA LEU A 98 25.41 14.92 0.44
C LEU A 98 24.10 15.54 0.95
N ASP A 99 24.15 16.77 1.47
CA ASP A 99 22.97 17.51 1.90
C ASP A 99 22.03 17.81 0.72
N ASP A 100 22.57 18.33 -0.38
CA ASP A 100 21.80 18.58 -1.60
C ASP A 100 21.16 17.29 -2.13
N ARG A 101 21.86 16.15 -2.02
CA ARG A 101 21.37 14.85 -2.46
C ARG A 101 20.28 14.28 -1.54
N GLU A 102 20.38 14.51 -0.23
CA GLU A 102 19.33 14.17 0.73
C GLU A 102 18.07 14.98 0.43
N ASP A 103 18.18 16.30 0.35
CA ASP A 103 17.06 17.21 0.08
C ASP A 103 16.39 16.90 -1.26
N CYS A 104 17.18 16.67 -2.32
CA CYS A 104 16.66 16.26 -3.61
C CYS A 104 15.94 14.90 -3.55
N SER A 105 16.45 13.95 -2.75
CA SER A 105 15.82 12.63 -2.58
C SER A 105 14.51 12.74 -1.83
N VAL A 106 14.45 13.52 -0.75
CA VAL A 106 13.22 13.79 0.01
C VAL A 106 12.17 14.43 -0.90
N ALA A 107 12.55 15.47 -1.63
CA ALA A 107 11.65 16.16 -2.57
C ALA A 107 11.16 15.24 -3.68
N ALA A 108 12.02 14.38 -4.23
CA ALA A 108 11.66 13.44 -5.30
C ALA A 108 10.66 12.36 -4.84
N HIS A 109 10.71 11.96 -3.57
CA HIS A 109 9.88 10.87 -3.03
C HIS A 109 8.62 11.35 -2.29
N GLN A 110 8.50 12.65 -2.01
CA GLN A 110 7.31 13.26 -1.42
C GLN A 110 6.00 12.94 -2.18
N PRO A 111 5.95 12.98 -3.53
CA PRO A 111 4.73 12.61 -4.27
C PRO A 111 4.34 11.14 -4.10
N GLU A 112 5.31 10.25 -3.87
CA GLU A 112 5.06 8.82 -3.68
C GLU A 112 4.44 8.56 -2.30
N LEU A 113 4.90 9.28 -1.27
CA LEU A 113 4.29 9.26 0.06
C LEU A 113 2.84 9.75 0.02
N GLU A 114 2.59 10.90 -0.63
CA GLU A 114 1.24 11.44 -0.79
C GLU A 114 0.34 10.48 -1.57
N SER A 115 0.85 9.88 -2.65
CA SER A 115 0.12 8.88 -3.42
C SER A 115 -0.21 7.64 -2.61
N PHE A 116 0.67 7.19 -1.71
CA PHE A 116 0.42 6.08 -0.81
C PHE A 116 -0.70 6.43 0.18
N THR A 117 -0.62 7.57 0.87
CA THR A 117 -1.63 8.00 1.85
C THR A 117 -3.02 8.18 1.22
N ILE A 118 -3.08 8.65 -0.03
CA ILE A 118 -4.34 8.74 -0.75
C ILE A 118 -4.89 7.32 -1.00
N ALA A 119 -4.07 6.43 -1.57
CA ALA A 119 -4.47 5.07 -1.92
C ALA A 119 -4.95 4.26 -0.71
N ASP A 120 -4.28 4.41 0.43
CA ASP A 120 -4.63 3.80 1.71
C ASP A 120 -6.05 4.19 2.15
N LYS A 121 -6.36 5.50 2.11
CA LYS A 121 -7.71 6.00 2.38
C LYS A 121 -8.76 5.51 1.37
N GLU A 122 -8.39 5.33 0.10
CA GLU A 122 -9.32 4.77 -0.90
C GLU A 122 -9.65 3.31 -0.58
N LEU A 123 -8.67 2.53 -0.11
CA LEU A 123 -8.84 1.14 0.28
C LEU A 123 -9.75 1.02 1.50
N ASP A 124 -9.47 1.76 2.57
CA ASP A 124 -10.33 1.82 3.78
C ASP A 124 -11.79 2.07 3.41
N HIS A 125 -12.01 3.02 2.50
CA HIS A 125 -13.33 3.37 2.04
C HIS A 125 -13.98 2.26 1.21
N ALA A 126 -13.22 1.62 0.31
CA ALA A 126 -13.70 0.52 -0.51
C ALA A 126 -14.08 -0.70 0.35
N GLU A 127 -13.30 -1.01 1.38
CA GLU A 127 -13.57 -2.08 2.34
C GLU A 127 -14.83 -1.80 3.16
N SER A 128 -14.97 -0.57 3.67
CA SER A 128 -16.17 -0.14 4.40
C SER A 128 -17.43 -0.27 3.55
N LEU A 129 -17.37 0.16 2.29
CA LEU A 129 -18.50 0.05 1.37
C LEU A 129 -18.84 -1.41 1.03
N ARG A 130 -17.81 -2.27 0.88
CA ARG A 130 -18.03 -3.70 0.64
C ARG A 130 -18.85 -4.32 1.77
N LEU A 131 -18.49 -4.03 3.02
CA LEU A 131 -19.20 -4.53 4.20
C LEU A 131 -20.65 -4.07 4.23
N GLN A 132 -20.90 -2.77 4.06
CA GLN A 132 -22.26 -2.21 4.04
C GLN A 132 -23.17 -2.85 2.97
N LEU A 133 -22.61 -3.15 1.80
CA LEU A 133 -23.38 -3.76 0.72
C LEU A 133 -23.66 -5.25 0.99
N MET A 134 -22.74 -5.98 1.61
CA MET A 134 -22.99 -7.38 2.01
C MET A 134 -24.11 -7.48 3.06
N ASP A 135 -24.15 -6.54 4.02
CA ASP A 135 -25.23 -6.47 5.01
C ASP A 135 -26.58 -6.14 4.36
N SER A 136 -26.57 -5.30 3.31
CA SER A 136 -27.78 -4.95 2.54
C SER A 136 -28.31 -6.12 1.72
N ASP A 137 -27.41 -6.87 1.05
CA ASP A 137 -27.77 -8.03 0.24
C ASP A 137 -28.33 -9.17 1.11
N ALA A 138 -27.78 -9.37 2.32
CA ALA A 138 -28.27 -10.36 3.29
C ALA A 138 -29.68 -10.02 3.80
N ASN A 139 -29.98 -8.75 4.05
CA ASN A 139 -31.31 -8.31 4.47
C ASN A 139 -32.37 -8.46 3.37
N ALA A 140 -31.99 -8.30 2.09
CA ALA A 140 -32.91 -8.44 0.96
C ALA A 140 -33.35 -9.89 0.71
N MET A 141 -32.57 -10.89 1.15
CA MET A 141 -32.93 -12.31 1.00
C MET A 141 -33.71 -12.88 2.21
N SER A 142 -33.90 -12.09 3.26
CA SER A 142 -34.50 -12.51 4.54
C SER A 142 -36.02 -12.30 4.62
N SER A 143 -36.66 -11.64 3.63
CA SER A 143 -38.05 -11.15 3.77
C SER A 143 -39.16 -12.02 3.17
N ASP A 144 -38.89 -13.22 2.66
CA ASP A 144 -39.89 -13.99 1.89
C ASP A 144 -40.42 -15.27 2.58
N GLU A 145 -40.09 -15.51 3.85
CA GLU A 145 -40.66 -16.65 4.59
C GLU A 145 -41.49 -16.19 5.79
N ASP A 146 -42.72 -15.72 5.53
CA ASP A 146 -43.84 -15.77 6.50
C ASP A 146 -45.17 -15.41 5.81
N THR A 147 -45.61 -16.19 4.82
CA THR A 147 -47.03 -16.23 4.43
C THR A 147 -47.42 -17.58 3.81
N LEU A 148 -47.42 -18.65 4.61
CA LEU A 148 -48.15 -19.88 4.28
C LEU A 148 -49.02 -20.31 5.46
N ASP A 149 -50.09 -19.54 5.68
CA ASP A 149 -51.30 -20.07 6.28
C ASP A 149 -51.93 -21.08 5.29
N GLY A 150 -51.91 -22.35 5.69
CA GLY A 150 -53.00 -23.31 5.49
C GLY A 150 -53.38 -23.72 4.06
N ASN A 151 -52.85 -24.86 3.60
CA ASN A 151 -53.67 -26.09 3.47
C ASN A 151 -52.92 -27.22 2.73
N SER A 152 -52.95 -28.40 3.36
CA SER A 152 -53.28 -29.69 2.74
C SER A 152 -52.51 -30.13 1.47
N PHE A 153 -51.67 -31.15 1.59
CA PHE A 153 -51.93 -32.50 1.04
C PHE A 153 -50.70 -33.41 1.20
N GLY A 154 -50.94 -34.65 1.65
CA GLY A 154 -50.21 -35.81 1.15
C GLY A 154 -48.83 -36.11 1.75
N SER A 155 -48.83 -36.69 2.94
CA SER A 155 -47.75 -37.58 3.37
C SER A 155 -47.62 -38.75 2.37
N MET A 156 -46.54 -38.77 1.59
CA MET A 156 -46.07 -39.97 0.91
C MET A 156 -44.64 -40.28 1.34
N ARG A 157 -44.56 -41.28 2.22
CA ARG A 157 -43.37 -42.11 2.45
C ARG A 157 -42.88 -42.65 1.10
N GLY A 158 -41.69 -42.21 0.67
CA GLY A 158 -40.89 -42.85 -0.36
C GLY A 158 -39.54 -43.24 0.22
N THR A 159 -39.44 -44.48 0.70
CA THR A 159 -38.17 -45.08 1.16
C THR A 159 -37.22 -45.32 -0.01
N SER A 160 -35.98 -44.88 0.18
CA SER A 160 -34.72 -45.59 -0.09
C SER A 160 -34.60 -46.42 -1.38
N ARG A 161 -33.59 -46.09 -2.20
CA ARG A 161 -32.76 -47.08 -2.88
C ARG A 161 -31.40 -46.49 -3.26
N ASN A 162 -30.37 -47.06 -2.63
CA ASN A 162 -28.98 -47.00 -3.05
C ASN A 162 -28.81 -47.66 -4.42
N SER A 163 -27.95 -47.09 -5.26
CA SER A 163 -27.22 -47.83 -6.31
C SER A 163 -25.83 -47.23 -6.47
N THR A 164 -24.86 -47.99 -5.96
CA THR A 164 -23.45 -48.05 -6.35
C THR A 164 -23.30 -48.72 -7.71
N GLU A 165 -22.49 -48.13 -8.61
CA GLU A 165 -21.76 -48.77 -9.73
C GLU A 165 -20.82 -47.66 -10.29
N SER A 166 -19.48 -47.72 -10.18
CA SER A 166 -18.52 -48.49 -11.03
C SER A 166 -18.62 -48.04 -12.50
N ASP A 167 -17.60 -47.74 -13.29
CA ASP A 167 -16.13 -47.88 -13.29
C ASP A 167 -15.58 -46.94 -14.39
N ASP A 168 -14.24 -46.82 -14.45
CA ASP A 168 -13.33 -46.17 -15.43
C ASP A 168 -12.91 -44.70 -15.19
#